data_AF-A0AAE0UWD2-F1
#
_entry.id   AF-A0AAE0UWD2-F1
#
_cell.length_a   1.000
_cell.length_b   1.000
_cell.length_c   1.000
_cell.angle_alpha   90.00
_cell.angle_beta   90.00
_cell.angle_gamma   90.00
#
_symmetry.space_group_name_H-M   'P 1'
#
loop_
_entity.id
_entity.type
_entity.pdbx_description
1 polymer ?
#
loop_
_entity_poly.entity_id
_entity_poly.type
_entity_poly.pdbx_seq_one_letter_code
_entity_poly.pdbx_strand_id
1 'polypeptide(L)'
;MDQGATGVAVQMTVLRGENLRGNKNQHFLSFVRAVFNGVVLGDSQKLHLPVDESVNYNFTCSFECSEVAHTLDDLAHKPVILTLIEVFPKEEKQKEEKTSVLGQAVVDLLPLLHGQCSFSSIVVLHPTHGSPYETVSQDKGIKPTLEVTVSTAEPLLSDTQLSESNLLTVTVETAYSVPEVWNAAAGPQHSYVATLQVPLTSQKKEQLLLFSNGILKMGGEKEPVHRAKKWPLGSFLAPDAQFIPGISIVDEPVNLDHNDLNSFEDVVFRAEAECYRKRVSWDTERRCFIDAGGVTCLSNRIVECRLWPVEVMRCTQFGSCKAGGGKVGKEKPQLEDEIQISFHGVAYVDFAPLLYPGVRHIRGVYRIHPFSESDLLMKEGNVNRAGGEAWIKLVERGRVGERGDERGLAAERGRGVNGRTGRYPWLGLVLREDRKAEISGNIQS
;
A
#
# COMPACT_ATOMS: atom_id res chain seq x y z
N MET A 1 21.46 25.20 18.86
CA MET A 1 22.33 24.05 19.19
C MET A 1 21.64 22.85 18.62
N ASP A 2 22.22 22.33 17.56
CA ASP A 2 21.67 21.28 16.71
C ASP A 2 21.83 19.94 17.45
N GLN A 3 20.77 19.48 18.13
CA GLN A 3 20.75 18.11 18.63
C GLN A 3 20.53 17.23 17.40
N GLY A 4 21.62 16.62 16.92
CA GLY A 4 21.53 15.61 15.86
C GLY A 4 20.46 14.59 16.24
N ALA A 5 19.50 14.39 15.34
CA ALA A 5 18.34 13.53 15.56
C ALA A 5 18.79 12.12 15.95
N THR A 6 18.79 11.83 17.25
CA THR A 6 19.02 10.50 17.77
C THR A 6 17.79 9.66 17.46
N GLY A 7 17.95 8.63 16.63
CA GLY A 7 16.85 7.73 16.31
C GLY A 7 16.32 7.01 17.55
N VAL A 8 15.00 6.76 17.57
CA VAL A 8 14.34 6.05 18.67
C VAL A 8 14.29 4.57 18.37
N ALA A 9 14.79 3.73 19.27
CA ALA A 9 14.76 2.28 19.10
C ALA A 9 13.33 1.74 19.31
N VAL A 10 12.78 1.08 18.30
CA VAL A 10 11.56 0.29 18.39
C VAL A 10 11.95 -1.17 18.61
N GLN A 11 11.58 -1.72 19.75
CA GLN A 11 11.82 -3.10 20.13
C GLN A 11 10.57 -3.94 19.92
N MET A 12 10.74 -5.13 19.36
CA MET A 12 9.67 -6.11 19.20
C MET A 12 10.11 -7.45 19.75
N THR A 13 9.24 -8.08 20.54
CA THR A 13 9.46 -9.40 21.11
C THR A 13 8.35 -10.36 20.69
N VAL A 14 8.73 -11.44 20.00
CA VAL A 14 7.86 -12.60 19.74
C VAL A 14 7.93 -13.50 20.97
N LEU A 15 6.85 -13.52 21.74
CA LEU A 15 6.79 -14.22 23.02
C LEU A 15 6.51 -15.71 22.82
N ARG A 16 5.34 -16.03 22.28
CA ARG A 16 4.80 -17.39 22.19
C ARG A 16 4.17 -17.64 20.82
N GLY A 17 4.28 -18.87 20.33
CA GLY A 17 3.52 -19.37 19.20
C GLY A 17 2.52 -20.43 19.64
N GLU A 18 1.33 -20.43 19.05
CA GLU A 18 0.26 -21.38 19.38
C GLU A 18 -0.27 -22.06 18.11
N ASN A 19 -0.64 -23.34 18.25
CA ASN A 19 -1.23 -24.15 17.18
C ASN A 19 -0.32 -24.29 15.94
N LEU A 20 0.99 -24.36 16.16
CA LEU A 20 1.99 -24.45 15.09
C LEU A 20 2.17 -25.90 14.62
N ARG A 21 2.27 -26.08 13.30
CA ARG A 21 2.45 -27.38 12.63
C ARG A 21 3.45 -27.30 11.47
N GLY A 22 4.31 -28.30 11.39
CA GLY A 22 5.24 -28.48 10.27
C GLY A 22 4.64 -29.31 9.14
N ASN A 23 5.36 -29.44 8.02
CA ASN A 23 4.87 -30.14 6.84
C ASN A 23 4.52 -31.62 7.07
N LYS A 24 5.14 -32.26 8.08
CA LYS A 24 5.00 -33.70 8.35
C LYS A 24 4.08 -34.03 9.54
N ASN A 25 3.36 -33.06 10.12
CA ASN A 25 2.54 -33.25 11.33
C ASN A 25 3.26 -34.02 12.46
N GLN A 26 4.56 -33.79 12.60
CA GLN A 26 5.46 -34.36 13.61
C GLN A 26 6.24 -33.22 14.25
N HIS A 27 7.03 -33.53 15.28
CA HIS A 27 8.02 -32.57 15.80
C HIS A 27 8.88 -32.04 14.66
N PHE A 28 8.99 -30.72 14.58
CA PHE A 28 9.73 -30.05 13.51
C PHE A 28 10.62 -28.97 14.10
N LEU A 29 11.75 -28.71 13.46
CA LEU A 29 12.65 -27.63 13.84
C LEU A 29 12.19 -26.35 13.13
N SER A 30 11.95 -25.27 13.88
CA SER A 30 11.56 -24.00 13.28
C SER A 30 12.16 -22.79 13.97
N PHE A 31 12.17 -21.67 13.26
CA PHE A 31 12.49 -20.36 13.81
C PHE A 31 11.58 -19.29 13.19
N VAL A 32 11.46 -18.15 13.85
CA VAL A 32 10.73 -16.98 13.37
C VAL A 32 11.73 -15.95 12.88
N ARG A 33 11.53 -15.44 11.66
CA ARG A 33 12.27 -14.31 11.08
C ARG A 33 11.42 -13.05 11.14
N ALA A 34 11.99 -11.96 11.65
CA ALA A 34 11.37 -10.64 11.63
C ALA A 34 11.99 -9.77 10.52
N VAL A 35 11.13 -9.11 9.73
CA VAL A 35 11.53 -8.21 8.64
C VAL A 35 10.69 -6.94 8.71
N PHE A 36 11.33 -5.78 8.62
CA PHE A 36 10.65 -4.50 8.52
C PHE A 36 11.24 -3.68 7.38
N ASN A 37 10.38 -3.09 6.55
CA ASN A 37 10.79 -2.29 5.39
C ASN A 37 11.83 -2.98 4.48
N GLY A 38 11.71 -4.29 4.27
CA GLY A 38 12.64 -5.09 3.47
C GLY A 38 13.97 -5.44 4.16
N VAL A 39 14.20 -4.95 5.38
CA VAL A 39 15.39 -5.24 6.18
C VAL A 39 15.10 -6.35 7.17
N VAL A 40 15.96 -7.38 7.20
CA VAL A 40 15.87 -8.46 8.21
C VAL A 40 16.32 -7.91 9.55
N LEU A 41 15.43 -7.93 10.54
CA LEU A 41 15.71 -7.49 11.91
C LEU A 41 16.40 -8.57 12.73
N GLY A 42 16.12 -9.84 12.43
CA GLY A 42 16.78 -10.98 13.04
C GLY A 42 15.99 -12.29 12.90
N ASP A 43 16.63 -13.37 13.33
CA ASP A 43 16.07 -14.71 13.42
C ASP A 43 16.03 -15.16 14.87
N SER A 44 14.93 -15.81 15.28
CA SER A 44 14.86 -16.48 16.58
C SER A 44 15.83 -17.66 16.64
N GLN A 45 16.06 -18.17 17.84
CA GLN A 45 16.68 -19.48 17.99
C GLN A 45 15.82 -20.55 17.29
N LYS A 46 16.49 -21.57 16.74
CA LYS A 46 15.83 -22.75 16.18
C LYS A 46 15.34 -23.62 17.34
N LEU A 47 14.03 -23.87 17.37
CA LEU A 47 13.38 -24.64 18.42
C LEU A 47 12.75 -25.89 17.83
N HIS A 48 12.83 -27.01 18.56
CA HIS A 48 12.04 -28.19 18.25
C HIS A 48 10.62 -27.97 18.77
N LEU A 49 9.66 -27.89 17.85
CA LEU A 49 8.27 -27.62 18.20
C LEU A 49 7.53 -28.94 18.41
N PRO A 50 6.92 -29.14 19.59
CA PRO A 50 5.90 -30.15 19.78
C PRO A 50 4.65 -29.85 18.93
N VAL A 51 3.96 -30.90 18.51
CA VAL A 51 2.71 -30.76 17.74
C VAL A 51 1.60 -30.36 18.70
N ASP A 52 0.81 -29.34 18.34
CA ASP A 52 -0.39 -28.89 19.07
C ASP A 52 -0.12 -28.38 20.51
N GLU A 53 1.11 -27.98 20.81
CA GLU A 53 1.51 -27.31 22.04
C GLU A 53 2.01 -25.88 21.76
N SER A 54 1.96 -25.02 22.79
CA SER A 54 2.49 -23.67 22.69
C SER A 54 4.02 -23.66 22.82
N VAL A 55 4.71 -22.85 22.01
CA VAL A 55 6.17 -22.71 22.06
C VAL A 55 6.56 -21.30 22.48
N ASN A 56 7.50 -21.17 23.42
CA ASN A 56 8.04 -19.87 23.83
C ASN A 56 9.26 -19.54 23.00
N TYR A 57 9.15 -18.53 22.14
CA TYR A 57 10.29 -18.02 21.37
C TYR A 57 11.13 -17.04 22.18
N ASN A 58 10.49 -16.14 22.95
CA ASN A 58 11.13 -15.04 23.67
C ASN A 58 12.20 -14.32 22.82
N PHE A 59 11.92 -14.17 21.52
CA PHE A 59 12.84 -13.62 20.55
C PHE A 59 12.63 -12.12 20.45
N THR A 60 13.65 -11.34 20.78
CA THR A 60 13.62 -9.88 20.74
C THR A 60 14.50 -9.36 19.61
N CYS A 61 13.97 -8.42 18.85
CA CYS A 61 14.69 -7.68 17.81
C CYS A 61 14.32 -6.20 17.88
N SER A 62 15.07 -5.35 17.21
CA SER A 62 14.81 -3.91 17.19
C SER A 62 15.22 -3.28 15.87
N PHE A 63 14.62 -2.14 15.57
CA PHE A 63 15.06 -1.23 14.52
C PHE A 63 15.04 0.21 15.02
N GLU A 64 15.75 1.09 14.32
CA GLU A 64 15.80 2.51 14.64
C GLU A 64 14.75 3.28 13.82
N CYS A 65 13.88 4.03 14.50
CA CYS A 65 13.01 5.02 13.87
C CYS A 65 13.74 6.37 13.81
N SER A 66 14.06 6.81 12.61
CA SER A 66 14.77 8.06 12.31
C SER A 66 14.56 8.48 10.86
N GLU A 67 14.88 9.73 10.53
CA GLU A 67 14.80 10.26 9.15
C GLU A 67 15.71 9.52 8.15
N VAL A 68 16.72 8.78 8.64
CA VAL A 68 17.71 8.09 7.80
C VAL A 68 17.40 6.61 7.62
N ALA A 69 16.93 5.94 8.68
CA ALA A 69 16.68 4.50 8.67
C ALA A 69 15.23 4.17 8.34
N HIS A 70 14.32 4.52 9.26
CA HIS A 70 12.89 4.25 9.14
C HIS A 70 12.09 5.45 9.63
N THR A 71 11.44 6.13 8.70
CA THR A 71 10.69 7.35 8.97
C THR A 71 9.38 7.05 9.67
N LEU A 72 8.78 8.06 10.29
CA LEU A 72 7.43 7.94 10.87
C LEU A 72 6.38 7.55 9.81
N ASP A 73 6.56 7.99 8.56
CA ASP A 73 5.71 7.56 7.45
C ASP A 73 5.87 6.06 7.15
N ASP A 74 7.09 5.50 7.20
CA ASP A 74 7.30 4.06 7.05
C ASP A 74 6.49 3.25 8.07
N LEU A 75 6.50 3.68 9.34
CA LEU A 75 5.73 3.05 10.41
C LEU A 75 4.20 3.15 10.19
N ALA A 76 3.74 4.18 9.47
CA ALA A 76 2.31 4.38 9.22
C ALA A 76 1.73 3.33 8.26
N HIS A 77 2.50 2.89 7.26
CA HIS A 77 1.98 2.05 6.16
C HIS A 77 2.69 0.71 5.94
N LYS A 78 3.80 0.44 6.63
CA LYS A 78 4.54 -0.82 6.52
C LYS A 78 4.38 -1.61 7.81
N PRO A 79 3.75 -2.79 7.79
CA PRO A 79 3.79 -3.69 8.93
C PRO A 79 5.17 -4.33 9.10
N VAL A 80 5.46 -4.81 10.31
CA VAL A 80 6.53 -5.78 10.52
C VAL A 80 6.04 -7.16 10.08
N ILE A 81 6.84 -7.85 9.27
CA ILE A 81 6.53 -9.18 8.74
C ILE A 81 7.24 -10.22 9.58
N LEU A 82 6.46 -11.13 10.17
CA LEU A 82 6.96 -12.31 10.89
C LEU A 82 6.77 -13.54 10.01
N THR A 83 7.86 -14.25 9.72
CA THR A 83 7.82 -15.46 8.89
C THR A 83 8.25 -16.67 9.72
N LEU A 84 7.37 -17.67 9.81
CA LEU A 84 7.70 -18.95 10.43
C LEU A 84 8.36 -19.86 9.39
N ILE A 85 9.53 -20.40 9.71
CA ILE A 85 10.36 -21.18 8.79
C ILE A 85 10.69 -22.54 9.41
N GLU A 86 10.32 -23.62 8.72
CA GLU A 86 10.72 -24.98 9.05
C GLU A 86 12.11 -25.28 8.50
N VAL A 87 12.95 -25.95 9.29
CA VAL A 87 14.30 -26.37 8.94
C VAL A 87 14.31 -27.90 8.84
N PHE A 88 14.74 -28.41 7.68
CA PHE A 88 14.91 -29.85 7.49
C PHE A 88 16.30 -30.31 7.92
N PRO A 89 16.41 -31.55 8.44
CA PRO A 89 17.71 -32.14 8.76
C PRO A 89 18.64 -32.12 7.54
N LYS A 90 19.90 -31.79 7.79
CA LYS A 90 20.93 -31.74 6.75
C LYS A 90 21.28 -33.15 6.27
N GLU A 91 21.12 -33.42 4.98
CA GLU A 91 21.59 -34.65 4.37
C GLU A 91 23.13 -34.61 4.18
N GLU A 92 23.81 -35.77 4.28
CA GLU A 92 25.28 -35.88 4.27
C GLU A 92 26.00 -35.18 3.10
N LYS A 93 25.28 -34.88 2.00
CA LYS A 93 25.81 -34.23 0.79
C LYS A 93 25.47 -32.74 0.65
N GLN A 94 24.62 -32.17 1.50
CA GLN A 94 24.23 -30.76 1.39
C GLN A 94 25.15 -29.85 2.22
N LYS A 95 25.49 -28.67 1.68
CA LYS A 95 26.25 -27.65 2.42
C LYS A 95 25.36 -26.80 3.34
N GLU A 96 24.13 -26.53 2.91
CA GLU A 96 23.15 -25.70 3.60
C GLU A 96 21.95 -26.54 4.05
N GLU A 97 21.31 -26.09 5.13
CA GLU A 97 20.05 -26.67 5.59
C GLU A 97 18.93 -26.27 4.64
N LYS A 98 18.14 -27.24 4.21
CA LYS A 98 16.93 -26.96 3.44
C LYS A 98 15.89 -26.35 4.38
N THR A 99 15.24 -25.27 3.96
CA THR A 99 14.16 -24.63 4.72
C THR A 99 12.87 -24.57 3.91
N SER A 100 11.72 -24.48 4.60
CA SER A 100 10.41 -24.21 3.98
C SER A 100 9.68 -23.14 4.79
N VAL A 101 9.06 -22.19 4.08
CA VAL A 101 8.20 -21.17 4.72
C VAL A 101 6.87 -21.81 5.04
N LEU A 102 6.47 -21.70 6.31
CA LEU A 102 5.26 -22.28 6.84
C LEU A 102 4.10 -21.27 6.81
N GLY A 103 4.37 -20.02 7.15
CA GLY A 103 3.37 -18.97 7.13
C GLY A 103 3.95 -17.61 7.48
N GLN A 104 3.14 -16.58 7.27
CA GLN A 104 3.51 -15.19 7.55
C GLN A 104 2.42 -14.48 8.36
N ALA A 105 2.84 -13.66 9.30
CA ALA A 105 2.00 -12.77 10.08
C ALA A 105 2.50 -11.33 9.92
N VAL A 106 1.61 -10.36 10.15
CA VAL A 106 1.91 -8.94 10.07
C VAL A 106 1.59 -8.26 11.40
N VAL A 107 2.46 -7.35 11.83
CA VAL A 107 2.28 -6.53 13.04
C VAL A 107 2.14 -5.08 12.61
N ASP A 108 0.99 -4.47 12.94
CA ASP A 108 0.68 -3.07 12.64
C ASP A 108 1.33 -2.16 13.70
N LEU A 109 2.13 -1.19 13.25
CA LEU A 109 2.87 -0.26 14.11
C LEU A 109 2.12 1.03 14.39
N LEU A 110 0.92 1.21 13.82
CA LEU A 110 0.09 2.40 14.00
C LEU A 110 -0.13 2.81 15.47
N PRO A 111 -0.28 1.89 16.46
CA PRO A 111 -0.43 2.29 17.86
C PRO A 111 0.69 3.19 18.38
N LEU A 112 1.93 3.03 17.90
CA LEU A 112 3.05 3.89 18.31
C LEU A 112 2.88 5.33 17.81
N LEU A 113 2.34 5.51 16.59
CA LEU A 113 2.03 6.82 16.01
C LEU A 113 0.81 7.48 16.65
N HIS A 114 0.00 6.72 17.38
CA HIS A 114 -1.05 7.23 18.26
C HIS A 114 -0.54 7.63 19.67
N GLY A 115 0.77 7.55 19.90
CA GLY A 115 1.40 7.97 21.16
C GLY A 115 1.58 6.86 22.19
N GLN A 116 1.25 5.61 21.85
CA GLN A 116 1.52 4.49 22.76
C GLN A 116 3.03 4.19 22.77
N CYS A 117 3.59 3.96 23.96
CA CYS A 117 4.98 3.49 24.08
C CYS A 117 5.11 1.98 23.88
N SER A 118 4.03 1.23 24.12
CA SER A 118 4.03 -0.22 24.02
C SER A 118 2.64 -0.79 23.76
N PHE A 119 2.56 -1.90 23.05
CA PHE A 119 1.34 -2.68 22.86
C PHE A 119 1.63 -4.16 22.69
N SER A 120 0.62 -4.99 22.94
CA SER A 120 0.64 -6.44 22.73
C SER A 120 -0.42 -6.83 21.72
N SER A 121 -0.13 -7.80 20.86
CA SER A 121 -1.07 -8.31 19.87
C SER A 121 -0.87 -9.80 19.63
N ILE A 122 -1.98 -10.50 19.38
CA ILE A 122 -1.98 -11.87 18.86
C ILE A 122 -2.19 -11.78 17.35
N VAL A 123 -1.19 -12.20 16.57
CA VAL A 123 -1.22 -12.13 15.11
C VAL A 123 -1.39 -13.51 14.51
N VAL A 124 -2.22 -13.62 13.48
CA VAL A 124 -2.49 -14.89 12.79
C VAL A 124 -1.39 -15.17 11.78
N LEU A 125 -0.90 -16.41 11.77
CA LEU A 125 0.00 -16.91 10.73
C LEU A 125 -0.82 -17.38 9.53
N HIS A 126 -0.68 -16.68 8.42
CA HIS A 126 -1.35 -17.02 7.18
C HIS A 126 -0.51 -17.99 6.35
N PRO A 127 -1.12 -19.02 5.74
CA PRO A 127 -0.42 -20.01 4.94
C PRO A 127 0.24 -19.38 3.71
N THR A 128 1.48 -19.75 3.44
CA THR A 128 2.09 -19.54 2.11
C THR A 128 1.72 -20.69 1.17
N HIS A 129 1.78 -20.46 -0.14
CA HIS A 129 1.46 -21.50 -1.13
C HIS A 129 2.27 -22.78 -0.91
N GLY A 130 1.57 -23.94 -0.86
CA GLY A 130 2.20 -25.24 -0.63
C GLY A 130 2.58 -25.52 0.83
N SER A 131 2.12 -24.69 1.78
CA SER A 131 2.29 -24.91 3.22
C SER A 131 1.19 -25.85 3.76
N PRO A 132 1.43 -26.56 4.88
CA PRO A 132 0.45 -27.50 5.44
C PRO A 132 -0.77 -26.76 6.01
N TYR A 133 -0.63 -25.48 6.33
CA TYR A 133 -1.70 -24.61 6.83
C TYR A 133 -2.76 -24.27 5.77
N GLU A 134 -2.44 -24.44 4.48
CA GLU A 134 -3.39 -24.27 3.38
C GLU A 134 -4.54 -25.29 3.49
N THR A 135 -4.25 -26.52 3.94
CA THR A 135 -5.24 -27.60 4.12
C THR A 135 -5.94 -27.56 5.48
N VAL A 136 -5.24 -27.16 6.56
CA VAL A 136 -5.81 -27.11 7.93
C VAL A 136 -6.86 -26.00 8.09
N SER A 137 -6.79 -24.94 7.28
CA SER A 137 -7.73 -23.82 7.31
C SER A 137 -9.19 -24.23 7.06
N GLN A 138 -9.44 -25.43 6.51
CA GLN A 138 -10.78 -25.91 6.19
C GLN A 138 -11.44 -26.77 7.29
N ASP A 139 -10.69 -27.31 8.27
CA ASP A 139 -11.18 -28.50 9.00
C ASP A 139 -11.33 -28.36 10.52
N LYS A 140 -10.78 -27.31 11.18
CA LYS A 140 -10.85 -27.19 12.67
C LYS A 140 -11.06 -25.81 13.28
N GLY A 141 -11.13 -24.71 12.52
CA GLY A 141 -11.36 -23.36 13.05
C GLY A 141 -10.26 -22.77 13.95
N ILE A 142 -9.28 -23.56 14.39
CA ILE A 142 -8.13 -23.12 15.19
C ILE A 142 -7.03 -22.62 14.26
N LYS A 143 -6.71 -21.32 14.33
CA LYS A 143 -5.68 -20.69 13.50
C LYS A 143 -4.33 -20.67 14.23
N PRO A 144 -3.21 -20.89 13.54
CA PRO A 144 -1.87 -20.67 14.11
C PRO A 144 -1.67 -19.19 14.42
N THR A 145 -1.09 -18.88 15.58
CA THR A 145 -0.88 -17.50 16.01
C THR A 145 0.47 -17.29 16.66
N LEU A 146 0.92 -16.02 16.68
CA LEU A 146 2.07 -15.55 17.44
C LEU A 146 1.61 -14.43 18.39
N GLU A 147 2.00 -14.52 19.66
CA GLU A 147 1.88 -13.43 20.63
C GLU A 147 3.12 -12.54 20.52
N VAL A 148 2.89 -11.26 20.28
CA VAL A 148 3.93 -10.27 20.01
C VAL A 148 3.73 -9.06 20.89
N THR A 149 4.83 -8.51 21.39
CA THR A 149 4.86 -7.22 22.07
C THR A 149 5.78 -6.28 21.29
N VAL A 150 5.39 -5.01 21.22
CA VAL A 150 6.19 -3.95 20.63
C VAL A 150 6.31 -2.84 21.67
N SER A 151 7.50 -2.29 21.83
CA SER A 151 7.77 -1.22 22.79
C SER A 151 8.86 -0.26 22.33
N THR A 152 8.83 0.93 22.90
CA THR A 152 9.79 2.02 22.76
C THR A 152 10.09 2.54 24.17
N ALA A 153 11.28 3.08 24.40
CA ALA A 153 11.65 3.60 25.71
C ALA A 153 10.88 4.89 26.07
N GLU A 154 10.56 5.68 25.06
CA GLU A 154 9.79 6.92 25.12
C GLU A 154 8.87 7.01 23.90
N PRO A 155 7.78 7.79 23.95
CA PRO A 155 6.89 7.97 22.81
C PRO A 155 7.66 8.44 21.56
N LEU A 156 7.31 7.90 20.39
CA LEU A 156 7.92 8.33 19.12
C LEU A 156 7.64 9.81 18.78
N LEU A 157 6.61 10.38 19.39
CA LEU A 157 6.16 11.75 19.20
C LEU A 157 5.94 12.37 20.58
N SER A 158 6.48 13.57 20.80
CA SER A 158 6.09 14.38 21.95
C SER A 158 4.61 14.76 21.88
N ASP A 159 3.99 15.12 23.01
CA ASP A 159 2.59 15.54 23.06
C ASP A 159 2.28 16.67 22.08
N THR A 160 3.20 17.63 21.94
CA THR A 160 3.09 18.73 20.97
C THR A 160 3.09 18.21 19.54
N GLN A 161 4.06 17.39 19.16
CA GLN A 161 4.12 16.80 17.81
C GLN A 161 2.89 15.93 17.53
N LEU A 162 2.40 15.18 18.51
CA LEU A 162 1.21 14.35 18.38
C LEU A 162 -0.04 15.21 18.12
N SER A 163 -0.15 16.36 18.78
CA SER A 163 -1.27 17.29 18.65
C SER A 163 -1.27 18.09 17.34
N GLU A 164 -0.08 18.37 16.79
CA GLU A 164 0.09 19.19 15.58
C GLU A 164 0.23 18.34 14.31
N SER A 165 0.47 17.03 14.44
CA SER A 165 0.55 16.08 13.33
C SER A 165 -0.80 15.47 12.96
N ASN A 166 -0.87 14.89 11.76
CA ASN A 166 -2.04 14.16 11.29
C ASN A 166 -1.65 12.79 10.72
N LEU A 167 -2.62 11.88 10.68
CA LEU A 167 -2.55 10.63 9.95
C LEU A 167 -3.57 10.68 8.82
N LEU A 168 -3.08 10.80 7.59
CA LEU A 168 -3.91 10.79 6.38
C LEU A 168 -3.97 9.38 5.82
N THR A 169 -5.17 8.82 5.75
CA THR A 169 -5.45 7.53 5.17
C THR A 169 -6.10 7.70 3.81
N VAL A 170 -5.44 7.19 2.75
CA VAL A 170 -5.93 7.18 1.38
C VAL A 170 -6.28 5.74 0.99
N THR A 171 -7.54 5.46 0.68
CA THR A 171 -7.99 4.17 0.15
C THR A 171 -8.40 4.30 -1.31
N VAL A 172 -7.69 3.61 -2.20
CA VAL A 172 -8.12 3.42 -3.60
C VAL A 172 -8.91 2.11 -3.66
N GLU A 173 -10.20 2.21 -3.96
CA GLU A 173 -11.09 1.05 -4.01
C GLU A 173 -11.06 0.39 -5.40
N THR A 174 -11.99 0.75 -6.28
CA THR A 174 -12.19 0.11 -7.58
C THR A 174 -12.46 1.17 -8.65
N ALA A 175 -11.85 0.98 -9.83
CA ALA A 175 -12.21 1.67 -11.05
C ALA A 175 -13.19 0.81 -11.87
N TYR A 176 -14.39 1.33 -12.14
CA TYR A 176 -15.43 0.62 -12.89
C TYR A 176 -15.51 1.12 -14.34
N SER A 177 -16.13 0.30 -15.20
CA SER A 177 -16.30 0.59 -16.63
C SER A 177 -14.99 0.90 -17.34
N VAL A 178 -13.92 0.18 -16.98
CA VAL A 178 -12.60 0.35 -17.59
C VAL A 178 -12.65 0.00 -19.10
N PRO A 179 -11.86 0.68 -19.94
CA PRO A 179 -11.89 0.46 -21.39
C PRO A 179 -11.62 -0.99 -21.80
N GLU A 180 -12.21 -1.43 -22.91
CA GLU A 180 -11.99 -2.80 -23.41
C GLU A 180 -10.52 -3.12 -23.70
N VAL A 181 -9.74 -2.11 -24.10
CA VAL A 181 -8.31 -2.28 -24.36
C VAL A 181 -7.57 -2.80 -23.13
N TRP A 182 -8.09 -2.63 -21.91
CA TRP A 182 -7.51 -3.16 -20.67
C TRP A 182 -7.52 -4.68 -20.59
N ASN A 183 -8.28 -5.38 -21.44
CA ASN A 183 -8.21 -6.83 -21.55
C ASN A 183 -6.79 -7.27 -21.92
N ALA A 184 -6.24 -8.20 -21.13
CA ALA A 184 -5.13 -9.02 -21.61
C ALA A 184 -5.66 -10.00 -22.66
N ALA A 185 -5.54 -9.66 -23.95
CA ALA A 185 -5.38 -10.72 -24.95
C ALA A 185 -4.05 -11.44 -24.67
N ALA A 186 -3.89 -12.69 -25.13
CA ALA A 186 -2.66 -13.47 -24.95
C ALA A 186 -1.42 -12.60 -25.27
N GLY A 187 -0.72 -12.16 -24.22
CA GLY A 187 0.24 -11.05 -24.29
C GLY A 187 0.90 -10.78 -22.93
N PRO A 188 1.80 -9.78 -22.84
CA PRO A 188 2.53 -9.45 -21.61
C PRO A 188 1.58 -9.16 -20.46
N GLN A 189 1.95 -9.57 -19.24
CA GLN A 189 1.15 -9.22 -18.06
C GLN A 189 1.07 -7.70 -17.93
N HIS A 190 -0.11 -7.18 -17.59
CA HIS A 190 -0.33 -5.76 -17.37
C HIS A 190 -0.41 -5.48 -15.87
N SER A 191 0.18 -4.37 -15.45
CA SER A 191 0.03 -3.84 -14.10
C SER A 191 -0.87 -2.59 -14.15
N TYR A 192 -1.86 -2.55 -13.26
CA TYR A 192 -2.73 -1.39 -13.10
C TYR A 192 -2.33 -0.64 -11.84
N VAL A 193 -2.11 0.66 -12.00
CA VAL A 193 -1.53 1.51 -10.97
C VAL A 193 -2.38 2.77 -10.82
N ALA A 194 -2.57 3.20 -9.57
CA ALA A 194 -3.05 4.54 -9.27
C ALA A 194 -2.00 5.32 -8.46
N THR A 195 -1.94 6.63 -8.65
CA THR A 195 -1.03 7.51 -7.93
C THR A 195 -1.68 8.81 -7.48
N LEU A 196 -1.24 9.34 -6.34
CA LEU A 196 -1.65 10.63 -5.78
C LEU A 196 -0.43 11.30 -5.15
N GLN A 197 -0.22 12.59 -5.39
CA GLN A 197 0.82 13.37 -4.71
C GLN A 197 0.23 14.05 -3.48
N VAL A 198 0.96 14.03 -2.36
CA VAL A 198 0.53 14.65 -1.09
C VAL A 198 1.73 15.29 -0.38
N PRO A 199 1.60 16.52 0.15
CA PRO A 199 2.60 17.10 1.04
C PRO A 199 2.52 16.44 2.43
N LEU A 200 3.53 15.65 2.78
CA LEU A 200 3.63 15.02 4.11
C LEU A 200 4.46 15.84 5.11
N THR A 201 5.30 16.75 4.61
CA THR A 201 6.19 17.58 5.42
C THR A 201 6.18 19.03 4.90
N SER A 202 6.83 19.94 5.63
CA SER A 202 7.09 21.32 5.15
C SER A 202 8.02 21.40 3.93
N GLN A 203 8.63 20.29 3.49
CA GLN A 203 9.52 20.27 2.34
C GLN A 203 8.75 20.52 1.05
N LYS A 204 9.40 21.20 0.10
CA LYS A 204 8.78 21.56 -1.20
C LYS A 204 8.43 20.37 -2.10
N LYS A 205 8.91 19.17 -1.78
CA LYS A 205 8.67 17.99 -2.61
C LYS A 205 7.51 17.19 -2.04
N GLU A 206 6.41 17.16 -2.77
CA GLU A 206 5.27 16.30 -2.45
C GLU A 206 5.66 14.81 -2.58
N GLN A 207 5.12 13.99 -1.69
CA GLN A 207 5.33 12.55 -1.69
C GLN A 207 4.33 11.90 -2.64
N LEU A 208 4.83 11.02 -3.50
CA LEU A 208 3.99 10.21 -4.37
C LEU A 208 3.50 8.97 -3.60
N LEU A 209 2.18 8.85 -3.47
CA LEU A 209 1.50 7.66 -2.98
C LEU A 209 1.24 6.72 -4.17
N LEU A 210 1.65 5.46 -4.05
CA LEU A 210 1.58 4.47 -5.11
C LEU A 210 0.66 3.31 -4.72
N PHE A 211 -0.32 3.02 -5.57
CA PHE A 211 -1.27 1.92 -5.42
C PHE A 211 -1.08 0.96 -6.59
N SER A 212 -0.22 -0.04 -6.39
CA SER A 212 0.09 -1.04 -7.42
C SER A 212 -0.75 -2.31 -7.29
N ASN A 213 -0.63 -3.20 -8.27
CA ASN A 213 -1.27 -4.52 -8.26
C ASN A 213 -2.80 -4.46 -8.27
N GLY A 214 -3.37 -3.52 -9.02
CA GLY A 214 -4.80 -3.53 -9.32
C GLY A 214 -5.17 -4.83 -10.04
N ILE A 215 -6.29 -5.45 -9.66
CA ILE A 215 -6.73 -6.72 -10.22
C ILE A 215 -7.88 -6.45 -11.19
N LEU A 216 -7.70 -6.79 -12.46
CA LEU A 216 -8.78 -6.75 -13.45
C LEU A 216 -9.78 -7.86 -13.16
N LYS A 217 -11.01 -7.46 -12.86
CA LYS A 217 -12.17 -8.34 -12.66
C LYS A 217 -13.15 -8.15 -13.81
N MET A 218 -13.66 -9.27 -14.31
CA MET A 218 -14.67 -9.28 -15.35
C MET A 218 -16.03 -8.88 -14.78
N GLY A 219 -16.90 -8.35 -15.64
CA GLY A 219 -18.30 -8.10 -15.27
C GLY A 219 -19.08 -9.40 -15.08
N GLY A 220 -20.24 -9.33 -14.43
CA GLY A 220 -21.14 -10.44 -14.16
C GLY A 220 -21.42 -10.66 -12.68
N GLU A 221 -20.51 -10.23 -11.80
CA GLU A 221 -20.66 -10.33 -10.35
C GLU A 221 -20.32 -8.99 -9.69
N LYS A 222 -21.20 -8.56 -8.78
CA LYS A 222 -20.98 -7.38 -7.94
C LYS A 222 -19.84 -7.64 -6.95
N GLU A 223 -19.12 -6.58 -6.60
CA GLU A 223 -18.16 -6.64 -5.49
C GLU A 223 -18.85 -7.10 -4.19
N PRO A 224 -18.23 -8.03 -3.43
CA PRO A 224 -18.79 -8.44 -2.16
C PRO A 224 -18.88 -7.26 -1.18
N VAL A 225 -19.91 -7.25 -0.35
CA VAL A 225 -20.03 -6.28 0.75
C VAL A 225 -19.11 -6.73 1.88
N HIS A 226 -18.39 -5.80 2.49
CA HIS A 226 -17.23 -6.05 3.37
C HIS A 226 -16.05 -6.64 2.62
N ARG A 227 -15.28 -5.76 1.97
CA ARG A 227 -14.01 -6.12 1.31
C ARG A 227 -12.86 -5.77 2.21
N ALA A 228 -11.99 -6.73 2.51
CA ALA A 228 -10.82 -6.46 3.32
C ALA A 228 -9.88 -5.49 2.58
N LYS A 229 -9.35 -4.49 3.30
CA LYS A 229 -8.38 -3.57 2.73
C LYS A 229 -6.98 -4.19 2.77
N LYS A 230 -6.18 -3.91 1.74
CA LYS A 230 -4.83 -4.43 1.60
C LYS A 230 -3.79 -3.40 2.00
N TRP A 231 -2.67 -3.89 2.51
CA TRP A 231 -1.44 -3.11 2.66
C TRP A 231 -0.92 -2.66 1.30
N PRO A 232 -0.21 -1.51 1.21
CA PRO A 232 0.45 -1.05 -0.01
C PRO A 232 1.79 -1.75 -0.23
N LEU A 233 1.88 -3.02 0.19
CA LEU A 233 3.02 -3.89 -0.01
C LEU A 233 2.64 -4.84 -1.15
N GLY A 234 3.49 -4.97 -2.16
CA GLY A 234 3.22 -5.87 -3.30
C GLY A 234 3.14 -7.35 -2.90
N SER A 235 3.40 -8.26 -3.84
CA SER A 235 3.27 -9.72 -3.63
C SER A 235 4.32 -10.37 -2.70
N PHE A 236 4.78 -9.65 -1.66
CA PHE A 236 5.76 -10.12 -0.66
C PHE A 236 5.14 -10.91 0.49
N LEU A 237 3.82 -10.81 0.64
CA LEU A 237 3.05 -11.43 1.72
C LEU A 237 2.30 -12.66 1.23
N ALA A 238 2.07 -13.60 2.14
CA ALA A 238 1.11 -14.68 1.97
C ALA A 238 -0.26 -14.11 1.54
N PRO A 239 -1.06 -14.83 0.73
CA PRO A 239 -2.29 -14.31 0.15
C PRO A 239 -3.27 -13.68 1.16
N ASP A 240 -3.39 -14.21 2.37
CA ASP A 240 -4.27 -13.64 3.39
C ASP A 240 -3.57 -12.65 4.33
N ALA A 241 -2.24 -12.66 4.38
CA ALA A 241 -1.46 -11.69 5.16
C ALA A 241 -1.41 -10.30 4.51
N GLN A 242 -1.79 -10.19 3.23
CA GLN A 242 -1.84 -8.91 2.51
C GLN A 242 -2.93 -7.96 3.04
N PHE A 243 -3.90 -8.47 3.81
CA PHE A 243 -5.01 -7.69 4.35
C PHE A 243 -4.67 -7.04 5.69
N ILE A 244 -5.19 -5.85 5.90
CA ILE A 244 -5.10 -5.11 7.15
C ILE A 244 -6.11 -5.71 8.15
N PRO A 245 -5.66 -6.23 9.31
CA PRO A 245 -6.56 -6.84 10.28
C PRO A 245 -7.64 -5.88 10.77
N GLY A 246 -8.90 -6.34 10.78
CA GLY A 246 -10.03 -5.59 11.33
C GLY A 246 -10.53 -4.42 10.47
N ILE A 247 -9.89 -4.14 9.32
CA ILE A 247 -10.27 -3.04 8.44
C ILE A 247 -10.92 -3.57 7.16
N SER A 248 -12.11 -3.06 6.86
CA SER A 248 -12.84 -3.41 5.64
C SER A 248 -13.45 -2.17 4.99
N ILE A 249 -13.72 -2.28 3.69
CA ILE A 249 -14.55 -1.36 2.93
C ILE A 249 -15.99 -1.65 3.33
N VAL A 250 -16.58 -0.72 4.08
CA VAL A 250 -17.98 -0.73 4.48
C VAL A 250 -18.79 0.04 3.44
N ASP A 251 -20.01 -0.40 3.17
CA ASP A 251 -20.94 0.30 2.28
C ASP A 251 -21.53 1.52 3.00
N GLU A 252 -20.70 2.54 3.21
CA GLU A 252 -21.16 3.84 3.72
C GLU A 252 -21.85 4.62 2.60
N PRO A 253 -22.93 5.38 2.88
CA PRO A 253 -23.52 6.26 1.89
C PRO A 253 -22.43 7.17 1.34
N VAL A 254 -22.19 7.06 0.04
CA VAL A 254 -21.27 7.96 -0.66
C VAL A 254 -21.76 9.39 -0.41
N ASN A 255 -20.91 10.28 0.08
CA ASN A 255 -21.32 11.65 0.37
C ASN A 255 -21.61 12.35 -0.98
N LEU A 256 -22.89 12.44 -1.35
CA LEU A 256 -23.33 12.68 -2.73
C LEU A 256 -23.07 14.11 -3.23
N ASP A 257 -22.80 15.04 -2.31
CA ASP A 257 -22.77 16.48 -2.59
C ASP A 257 -21.50 16.94 -3.33
N HIS A 258 -20.46 16.11 -3.43
CA HIS A 258 -19.15 16.49 -3.99
C HIS A 258 -18.59 15.52 -5.05
N ASN A 259 -19.47 14.75 -5.73
CA ASN A 259 -19.07 13.72 -6.71
C ASN A 259 -19.49 14.03 -8.14
N ASP A 260 -18.77 13.48 -9.11
CA ASP A 260 -19.03 13.68 -10.55
C ASP A 260 -20.26 12.91 -11.08
N LEU A 261 -20.74 11.91 -10.33
CA LEU A 261 -21.72 10.90 -10.79
C LEU A 261 -22.91 10.77 -9.82
N ASN A 262 -23.59 11.88 -9.55
CA ASN A 262 -24.71 11.96 -8.62
C ASN A 262 -26.10 12.17 -9.27
N SER A 263 -26.17 12.34 -10.59
CA SER A 263 -27.46 12.44 -11.28
C SER A 263 -28.24 11.11 -11.22
N PHE A 264 -29.54 11.15 -11.46
CA PHE A 264 -30.36 9.94 -11.51
C PHE A 264 -29.83 8.94 -12.57
N GLU A 265 -29.44 9.44 -13.73
CA GLU A 265 -28.85 8.64 -14.81
C GLU A 265 -27.51 8.03 -14.39
N ASP A 266 -26.71 8.74 -13.61
CA ASP A 266 -25.44 8.26 -13.08
C ASP A 266 -25.62 7.20 -12.00
N VAL A 267 -26.63 7.34 -11.13
CA VAL A 267 -26.97 6.30 -10.14
C VAL A 267 -27.34 5.00 -10.84
N VAL A 268 -28.19 5.07 -11.88
CA VAL A 268 -28.55 3.90 -12.70
C VAL A 268 -27.33 3.33 -13.41
N PHE A 269 -26.45 4.20 -13.94
CA PHE A 269 -25.20 3.75 -14.55
C PHE A 269 -24.29 3.02 -13.59
N ARG A 270 -24.08 3.55 -12.38
CA ARG A 270 -23.19 2.94 -11.39
C ARG A 270 -23.70 1.55 -11.01
N ALA A 271 -25.01 1.41 -10.78
CA ALA A 271 -25.62 0.12 -10.51
C ALA A 271 -25.40 -0.90 -11.65
N GLU A 272 -25.54 -0.47 -12.92
CA GLU A 272 -25.23 -1.31 -14.09
C GLU A 272 -23.74 -1.65 -14.15
N ALA A 273 -22.87 -0.67 -13.96
CA ALA A 273 -21.42 -0.81 -14.06
C ALA A 273 -20.85 -1.76 -13.00
N GLU A 274 -21.33 -1.66 -11.76
CA GLU A 274 -20.93 -2.50 -10.65
C GLU A 274 -21.23 -3.97 -10.86
N CYS A 275 -22.32 -4.27 -11.56
CA CYS A 275 -22.76 -5.64 -11.82
C CYS A 275 -22.19 -6.21 -13.12
N TYR A 276 -22.19 -5.42 -14.20
CA TYR A 276 -22.05 -5.97 -15.56
C TYR A 276 -20.78 -5.53 -16.29
N ARG A 277 -20.07 -4.51 -15.80
CA ARG A 277 -18.88 -3.98 -16.49
C ARG A 277 -17.60 -4.49 -15.85
N LYS A 278 -16.55 -4.49 -16.64
CA LYS A 278 -15.19 -4.78 -16.17
C LYS A 278 -14.73 -3.69 -15.23
N ARG A 279 -13.85 -4.06 -14.32
CA ARG A 279 -13.34 -3.16 -13.29
C ARG A 279 -11.95 -3.56 -12.86
N VAL A 280 -11.21 -2.62 -12.30
CA VAL A 280 -9.93 -2.90 -11.64
C VAL A 280 -10.05 -2.54 -10.17
N SER A 281 -9.81 -3.51 -9.30
CA SER A 281 -9.88 -3.34 -7.85
C SER A 281 -8.47 -3.32 -7.25
N TRP A 282 -8.16 -2.26 -6.53
CA TRP A 282 -6.96 -2.17 -5.69
C TRP A 282 -7.29 -2.51 -4.25
N ASP A 283 -8.40 -1.99 -3.71
CA ASP A 283 -8.79 -2.13 -2.30
C ASP A 283 -7.62 -1.91 -1.34
N THR A 284 -6.76 -0.94 -1.66
CA THR A 284 -5.48 -0.72 -0.98
C THR A 284 -5.56 0.55 -0.15
N GLU A 285 -5.15 0.45 1.12
CA GLU A 285 -5.10 1.57 2.05
C GLU A 285 -3.65 2.02 2.26
N ARG A 286 -3.38 3.30 2.03
CA ARG A 286 -2.09 3.94 2.30
C ARG A 286 -2.30 4.99 3.38
N ARG A 287 -1.77 4.71 4.57
CA ARG A 287 -1.75 5.63 5.72
C ARG A 287 -0.48 6.45 5.68
N CYS A 288 -0.53 7.75 5.91
CA CYS A 288 0.60 8.65 5.81
C CYS A 288 0.72 9.44 7.10
N PHE A 289 1.93 9.49 7.67
CA PHE A 289 2.20 10.43 8.74
C PHE A 289 2.46 11.82 8.14
N ILE A 290 1.77 12.83 8.65
CA ILE A 290 1.92 14.22 8.23
C ILE A 290 2.41 15.03 9.43
N ASP A 291 3.59 15.64 9.32
CA ASP A 291 4.10 16.54 10.37
C ASP A 291 3.33 17.87 10.41
N ALA A 292 3.56 18.69 11.43
CA ALA A 292 2.90 19.99 11.58
C ALA A 292 3.05 20.91 10.35
N GLY A 293 4.22 20.86 9.72
CA GLY A 293 4.51 21.59 8.48
C GLY A 293 3.72 21.04 7.29
N GLY A 294 3.63 19.71 7.17
CA GLY A 294 2.85 19.00 6.17
C GLY A 294 1.36 19.30 6.30
N VAL A 295 0.80 19.38 7.51
CA VAL A 295 -0.61 19.74 7.76
C VAL A 295 -0.89 21.16 7.25
N THR A 296 0.03 22.08 7.51
CA THR A 296 -0.05 23.46 7.01
C THR A 296 0.05 23.51 5.49
N CYS A 297 1.02 22.80 4.90
CA CYS A 297 1.19 22.69 3.45
C CYS A 297 -0.04 22.07 2.77
N LEU A 298 -0.58 20.99 3.32
CA LEU A 298 -1.78 20.33 2.82
C LEU A 298 -2.97 21.29 2.82
N SER A 299 -3.21 21.97 3.94
CA SER A 299 -4.31 22.95 4.05
C SER A 299 -4.17 24.08 3.03
N ASN A 300 -2.99 24.67 2.90
CA ASN A 300 -2.71 25.72 1.93
C ASN A 300 -2.89 25.21 0.49
N ARG A 301 -2.39 24.00 0.20
CA ARG A 301 -2.52 23.36 -1.11
C ARG A 301 -3.97 23.11 -1.48
N ILE A 302 -4.83 22.72 -0.54
CA ILE A 302 -6.27 22.55 -0.79
C ILE A 302 -6.94 23.90 -1.10
N VAL A 303 -6.54 24.98 -0.40
CA VAL A 303 -7.05 26.34 -0.66
C VAL A 303 -6.64 26.84 -2.04
N GLU A 304 -5.38 26.62 -2.44
CA GLU A 304 -4.86 26.99 -3.75
C GLU A 304 -5.46 26.11 -4.87
N CYS A 305 -5.59 24.81 -4.60
CA CYS A 305 -5.91 23.78 -5.57
C CYS A 305 -6.94 22.82 -4.97
N ARG A 306 -8.21 23.14 -5.19
CA ARG A 306 -9.34 22.34 -4.70
C ARG A 306 -9.36 20.93 -5.27
N LEU A 307 -9.02 20.79 -6.55
CA LEU A 307 -9.07 19.53 -7.30
C LEU A 307 -7.71 18.86 -7.33
N TRP A 308 -7.63 17.67 -6.75
CA TRP A 308 -6.41 16.88 -6.66
C TRP A 308 -6.43 15.77 -7.71
N PRO A 309 -5.39 15.66 -8.56
CA PRO A 309 -5.34 14.61 -9.56
C PRO A 309 -4.94 13.28 -8.93
N VAL A 310 -5.78 12.28 -9.15
CA VAL A 310 -5.46 10.87 -8.96
C VAL A 310 -5.25 10.25 -10.34
N GLU A 311 -4.00 9.96 -10.67
CA GLU A 311 -3.66 9.36 -11.95
C GLU A 311 -3.90 7.86 -11.90
N VAL A 312 -4.42 7.30 -13.01
CA VAL A 312 -4.70 5.88 -13.18
C VAL A 312 -4.04 5.42 -14.46
N MET A 313 -3.16 4.44 -14.35
CA MET A 313 -2.29 3.99 -15.43
C MET A 313 -2.39 2.48 -15.63
N ARG A 314 -2.19 2.05 -16.87
CA ARG A 314 -1.95 0.66 -17.23
C ARG A 314 -0.58 0.53 -17.87
N CYS A 315 0.30 -0.23 -17.24
CA CYS A 315 1.66 -0.46 -17.68
C CYS A 315 1.85 -1.90 -18.15
N THR A 316 2.75 -2.13 -19.10
CA THR A 316 3.26 -3.48 -19.38
C THR A 316 4.22 -3.91 -18.26
N GLN A 317 3.99 -5.09 -17.68
CA GLN A 317 4.84 -5.65 -16.63
C GLN A 317 5.94 -6.50 -17.26
N PHE A 318 7.21 -6.21 -16.93
CA PHE A 318 8.32 -7.12 -17.21
C PHE A 318 8.35 -8.25 -16.18
N GLY A 319 8.70 -9.46 -16.64
CA GLY A 319 8.65 -10.69 -15.85
C GLY A 319 9.28 -10.54 -14.47
N SER A 320 8.54 -10.95 -13.44
CA SER A 320 9.04 -11.04 -12.07
C SER A 320 10.33 -11.87 -12.04
N CYS A 321 11.43 -11.30 -11.55
CA CYS A 321 12.60 -12.08 -11.18
C CYS A 321 12.20 -13.08 -10.09
N LYS A 322 12.16 -14.37 -10.44
CA LYS A 322 12.19 -15.46 -9.46
C LYS A 322 13.50 -15.34 -8.67
N ALA A 323 13.44 -14.86 -7.44
CA ALA A 323 14.56 -14.95 -6.52
C ALA A 323 14.55 -16.35 -5.87
N GLY A 324 15.16 -17.30 -6.56
CA GLY A 324 15.53 -18.63 -6.06
C GLY A 324 16.74 -19.09 -6.84
N GLY A 325 17.89 -19.18 -6.18
CA GLY A 325 19.20 -19.36 -6.81
C GLY A 325 19.32 -20.62 -7.68
N GLY A 326 20.09 -20.51 -8.76
CA GLY A 326 20.43 -21.67 -9.58
C GLY A 326 21.16 -21.37 -10.90
N LYS A 327 22.50 -21.29 -10.82
CA LYS A 327 23.53 -21.47 -11.87
C LYS A 327 23.70 -20.40 -12.97
N VAL A 328 24.96 -19.96 -13.02
CA VAL A 328 25.64 -19.15 -14.03
C VAL A 328 25.51 -19.77 -15.43
N GLY A 329 24.97 -19.01 -16.36
CA GLY A 329 25.06 -19.23 -17.81
C GLY A 329 25.17 -17.86 -18.50
N LYS A 330 26.27 -17.63 -19.22
CA LYS A 330 26.56 -16.38 -19.94
C LYS A 330 25.61 -16.20 -21.12
N GLU A 331 24.55 -15.42 -20.97
CA GLU A 331 23.96 -14.67 -22.08
C GLU A 331 23.55 -13.28 -21.56
N LYS A 332 24.01 -12.23 -22.26
CA LYS A 332 23.72 -10.84 -21.94
C LYS A 332 22.21 -10.60 -22.09
N PRO A 333 21.47 -10.15 -21.07
CA PRO A 333 20.14 -9.60 -21.29
C PRO A 333 20.33 -8.21 -21.92
N GLN A 334 19.74 -7.99 -23.09
CA GLN A 334 19.50 -6.64 -23.61
C GLN A 334 18.68 -5.89 -22.57
N LEU A 335 19.30 -4.85 -22.00
CA LEU A 335 18.80 -4.01 -20.93
C LEU A 335 18.37 -2.70 -21.58
N GLU A 336 17.17 -2.63 -22.14
CA GLU A 336 16.52 -1.39 -22.60
C GLU A 336 15.10 -1.73 -23.05
N ASP A 337 14.22 -2.07 -22.11
CA ASP A 337 12.78 -2.01 -22.38
C ASP A 337 12.16 -1.10 -21.31
N GLU A 338 11.83 0.12 -21.72
CA GLU A 338 11.11 1.11 -20.92
C GLU A 338 9.75 0.57 -20.48
N ILE A 339 9.30 0.99 -19.28
CA ILE A 339 7.93 0.74 -18.82
C ILE A 339 6.98 1.49 -19.74
N GLN A 340 6.32 0.77 -20.65
CA GLN A 340 5.39 1.38 -21.58
C GLN A 340 4.03 1.60 -20.91
N ILE A 341 3.63 2.87 -20.78
CA ILE A 341 2.28 3.25 -20.34
C ILE A 341 1.33 3.12 -21.54
N SER A 342 0.41 2.16 -21.43
CA SER A 342 -0.55 1.80 -22.49
C SER A 342 -1.95 2.40 -22.27
N PHE A 343 -2.15 3.06 -21.13
CA PHE A 343 -3.32 3.89 -20.80
C PHE A 343 -2.93 4.83 -19.67
N HIS A 344 -3.37 6.08 -19.76
CA HIS A 344 -3.16 7.11 -18.75
C HIS A 344 -4.41 7.97 -18.63
N GLY A 345 -5.02 7.93 -17.45
CA GLY A 345 -6.16 8.76 -17.11
C GLY A 345 -5.97 9.45 -15.76
N VAL A 346 -6.85 10.39 -15.47
CA VAL A 346 -6.84 11.17 -14.23
C VAL A 346 -8.27 11.36 -13.71
N ALA A 347 -8.46 11.14 -12.42
CA ALA A 347 -9.66 11.53 -11.69
C ALA A 347 -9.34 12.78 -10.85
N TYR A 348 -10.25 13.76 -10.83
CA TYR A 348 -10.06 14.98 -10.06
C TYR A 348 -10.92 14.91 -8.79
N VAL A 349 -10.26 14.92 -7.64
CA VAL A 349 -10.90 14.74 -6.34
C VAL A 349 -10.97 16.07 -5.63
N ASP A 350 -12.15 16.44 -5.18
CA ASP A 350 -12.35 17.65 -4.40
C ASP A 350 -11.95 17.44 -2.93
N PHE A 351 -10.82 18.05 -2.52
CA PHE A 351 -10.33 17.98 -1.14
C PHE A 351 -10.87 19.12 -0.26
N ALA A 352 -11.54 20.14 -0.83
CA ALA A 352 -12.04 21.27 -0.04
C ALA A 352 -12.90 20.88 1.17
N PRO A 353 -13.71 19.80 1.15
CA PRO A 353 -14.49 19.42 2.32
C PRO A 353 -13.62 19.13 3.55
N LEU A 354 -12.38 18.68 3.37
CA LEU A 354 -11.42 18.46 4.46
C LEU A 354 -11.00 19.75 5.15
N LEU A 355 -11.28 20.94 4.61
CA LEU A 355 -11.05 22.21 5.32
C LEU A 355 -12.17 22.56 6.31
N TYR A 356 -13.36 21.97 6.17
CA TYR A 356 -14.49 22.33 7.04
C TYR A 356 -14.40 21.67 8.43
N PRO A 357 -14.68 22.41 9.51
CA PRO A 357 -14.73 21.84 10.86
C PRO A 357 -15.65 20.62 10.94
N GLY A 358 -15.23 19.59 11.68
CA GLY A 358 -15.99 18.35 11.87
C GLY A 358 -15.89 17.33 10.71
N VAL A 359 -15.50 17.75 9.50
CA VAL A 359 -15.24 16.82 8.40
C VAL A 359 -13.89 16.14 8.61
N ARG A 360 -13.91 14.81 8.74
CA ARG A 360 -12.71 13.96 8.95
C ARG A 360 -12.47 12.98 7.81
N HIS A 361 -13.40 12.85 6.87
CA HIS A 361 -13.20 12.00 5.71
C HIS A 361 -14.04 12.46 4.53
N ILE A 362 -13.59 12.13 3.34
CA ILE A 362 -14.34 12.23 2.09
C ILE A 362 -14.33 10.86 1.42
N ARG A 363 -15.49 10.44 0.92
CA ARG A 363 -15.66 9.22 0.12
C ARG A 363 -16.46 9.59 -1.11
N GLY A 364 -15.92 9.27 -2.27
CA GLY A 364 -16.48 9.75 -3.52
C GLY A 364 -16.30 8.83 -4.70
N VAL A 365 -16.99 9.21 -5.76
CA VAL A 365 -17.01 8.54 -7.06
C VAL A 365 -16.67 9.57 -8.13
N TYR A 366 -15.52 9.38 -8.75
CA TYR A 366 -14.88 10.39 -9.60
C TYR A 366 -14.73 9.88 -11.02
N ARG A 367 -15.04 10.71 -12.01
CA ARG A 367 -14.88 10.33 -13.42
C ARG A 367 -13.40 10.30 -13.78
N ILE A 368 -12.98 9.27 -14.51
CA ILE A 368 -11.63 9.18 -15.06
C ILE A 368 -11.64 9.82 -16.45
N HIS A 369 -10.86 10.89 -16.58
CA HIS A 369 -10.61 11.61 -17.83
C HIS A 369 -9.32 11.10 -18.49
N PRO A 370 -9.19 11.17 -19.82
CA PRO A 370 -7.89 10.99 -20.47
C PRO A 370 -6.88 11.98 -19.89
N PHE A 371 -5.64 11.53 -19.66
CA PHE A 371 -4.59 12.41 -19.20
C PHE A 371 -4.24 13.47 -20.26
N SER A 372 -4.11 14.71 -19.81
CA SER A 372 -3.67 15.86 -20.60
C SER A 372 -2.89 16.78 -19.68
N GLU A 373 -1.60 17.02 -19.99
CA GLU A 373 -0.77 17.95 -19.21
C GLU A 373 -1.36 19.36 -19.18
N SER A 374 -2.01 19.78 -20.26
CA SER A 374 -2.66 21.08 -20.35
C SER A 374 -3.88 21.19 -19.44
N ASP A 375 -4.65 20.11 -19.30
CA ASP A 375 -5.84 20.08 -18.43
C ASP A 375 -5.45 20.04 -16.95
N LEU A 376 -4.38 19.30 -16.62
CA LEU A 376 -3.78 19.31 -15.28
C LEU A 376 -3.36 20.73 -14.90
N LEU A 377 -2.60 21.41 -15.76
CA LEU A 377 -2.13 22.77 -15.49
C LEU A 377 -3.27 23.78 -15.32
N MET A 378 -4.36 23.63 -16.07
CA MET A 378 -5.53 24.51 -15.95
C MET A 378 -6.31 24.25 -14.67
N LYS A 379 -6.43 22.98 -14.24
CA LYS A 379 -7.25 22.59 -13.08
C LYS A 379 -6.50 22.66 -11.75
N GLU A 380 -5.20 22.41 -11.75
CA GLU A 380 -4.33 22.58 -10.59
C GLU A 380 -3.87 24.03 -10.39
N GLY A 381 -4.18 24.94 -11.31
CA GLY A 381 -3.57 26.26 -11.30
C GLY A 381 -2.07 26.19 -11.56
N ASN A 382 -1.41 27.35 -11.67
CA ASN A 382 -0.04 27.48 -12.19
C ASN A 382 1.06 27.04 -11.19
N VAL A 383 0.88 25.90 -10.50
CA VAL A 383 1.73 25.43 -9.40
C VAL A 383 2.31 24.04 -9.71
N ASN A 384 3.62 24.02 -9.95
CA ASN A 384 4.57 22.90 -10.00
C ASN A 384 4.43 21.82 -11.10
N ARG A 385 5.43 21.82 -11.98
CA ARG A 385 5.65 21.03 -13.21
C ARG A 385 5.98 19.53 -13.02
N ALA A 386 5.77 18.90 -11.87
CA ALA A 386 6.46 17.64 -11.53
C ALA A 386 5.62 16.35 -11.55
N GLY A 387 4.29 16.43 -11.76
CA GLY A 387 3.37 15.28 -11.66
C GLY A 387 3.68 14.11 -12.60
N GLY A 388 3.65 14.37 -13.91
CA GLY A 388 3.64 13.33 -14.95
C GLY A 388 4.93 12.51 -15.10
N GLU A 389 6.09 13.04 -14.71
CA GLU A 389 7.39 12.35 -14.86
C GLU A 389 7.92 11.78 -13.53
N ALA A 390 7.31 12.11 -12.39
CA ALA A 390 7.88 11.79 -11.08
C ALA A 390 7.95 10.29 -10.81
N TRP A 391 6.95 9.50 -11.22
CA TRP A 391 6.97 8.05 -11.04
C TRP A 391 7.92 7.34 -12.02
N ILE A 392 7.91 7.74 -13.30
CA ILE A 392 8.86 7.23 -14.31
C ILE A 392 10.30 7.44 -13.79
N LYS A 393 10.60 8.65 -13.33
CA LYS A 393 11.88 8.98 -12.70
C LYS A 393 12.11 8.28 -11.37
N LEU A 394 11.10 7.88 -10.60
CA LEU A 394 11.26 7.14 -9.33
C LEU A 394 11.64 5.67 -9.59
N VAL A 395 11.06 5.08 -10.64
CA VAL A 395 11.42 3.73 -11.09
C VAL A 395 12.83 3.72 -11.68
N GLU A 396 13.20 4.78 -12.39
CA GLU A 396 14.58 4.98 -12.89
C GLU A 396 15.58 5.28 -11.77
N ARG A 397 15.23 6.12 -10.78
CA ARG A 397 16.09 6.50 -9.64
C ARG A 397 16.38 5.36 -8.65
N GLY A 398 15.67 4.24 -8.72
CA GLY A 398 16.08 2.98 -8.10
C GLY A 398 17.37 2.39 -8.67
N ARG A 399 17.94 3.00 -9.72
CA ARG A 399 19.22 2.65 -10.34
C ARG A 399 20.04 3.92 -10.58
N VAL A 400 20.93 4.30 -9.65
CA VAL A 400 21.92 5.33 -9.97
C VAL A 400 23.03 4.70 -10.82
N GLY A 401 23.20 5.24 -12.03
CA GLY A 401 24.34 4.97 -12.90
C GLY A 401 24.23 5.64 -14.27
N GLU A 402 24.73 6.88 -14.34
CA GLU A 402 25.25 7.59 -15.53
C GLU A 402 24.32 8.37 -16.47
N ARG A 403 24.93 9.45 -16.99
CA ARG A 403 24.39 10.55 -17.80
C ARG A 403 24.44 10.23 -19.30
N GLY A 404 23.50 10.77 -20.06
CA GLY A 404 23.57 11.02 -21.51
C GLY A 404 22.19 11.37 -22.04
N ASP A 405 21.88 12.64 -22.26
CA ASP A 405 22.02 13.44 -23.50
C ASP A 405 20.76 13.39 -24.37
N GLU A 406 20.19 14.58 -24.59
CA GLU A 406 18.90 14.83 -25.23
C GLU A 406 18.95 14.58 -26.74
N ARG A 407 17.88 13.99 -27.30
CA ARG A 407 17.41 14.32 -28.66
C ARG A 407 16.00 13.75 -28.89
N GLY A 408 15.07 14.65 -29.22
CA GLY A 408 13.64 14.37 -29.27
C GLY A 408 13.15 13.61 -30.50
N LEU A 409 11.91 13.13 -30.41
CA LEU A 409 11.09 12.70 -31.54
C LEU A 409 9.62 13.08 -31.31
N ALA A 410 9.01 13.59 -32.38
CA ALA A 410 7.70 14.22 -32.42
C ALA A 410 6.54 13.23 -32.26
N ALA A 411 5.51 13.66 -31.50
CA ALA A 411 4.26 12.94 -31.31
C ALA A 411 3.33 13.07 -32.54
N GLU A 412 2.89 11.94 -33.08
CA GLU A 412 1.83 11.86 -34.09
C GLU A 412 0.45 12.03 -33.44
N ARG A 413 -0.31 13.02 -33.94
CA ARG A 413 -1.67 13.35 -33.48
C ARG A 413 -2.69 12.36 -34.05
N GLY A 414 -3.24 11.50 -33.19
CA GLY A 414 -4.45 10.72 -33.47
C GLY A 414 -5.73 11.55 -33.27
N ARG A 415 -6.54 11.66 -34.33
CA ARG A 415 -7.76 12.48 -34.43
C ARG A 415 -8.89 11.96 -33.55
N GLY A 416 -9.69 12.91 -33.04
CA GLY A 416 -10.88 12.66 -32.24
C GLY A 416 -12.03 11.97 -32.98
N VAL A 417 -12.84 11.25 -32.20
CA VAL A 417 -14.15 10.73 -32.60
C VAL A 417 -15.18 11.32 -31.64
N ASN A 418 -16.14 12.06 -32.20
CA ASN A 418 -17.28 12.63 -31.50
C ASN A 418 -18.45 11.63 -31.44
N GLY A 419 -19.04 11.46 -30.24
CA GLY A 419 -20.48 11.41 -30.01
C GLY A 419 -21.26 10.10 -30.24
N ARG A 420 -21.52 9.35 -29.16
CA ARG A 420 -22.86 8.95 -28.64
C ARG A 420 -22.70 7.82 -27.58
N THR A 421 -23.21 8.07 -26.37
CA THR A 421 -23.51 7.09 -25.30
C THR A 421 -22.39 6.13 -24.86
N GLY A 422 -21.13 6.58 -24.83
CA GLY A 422 -20.07 5.88 -24.10
C GLY A 422 -19.98 6.42 -22.67
N ARG A 423 -20.54 5.71 -21.68
CA ARG A 423 -20.38 6.12 -20.28
C ARG A 423 -18.94 5.84 -19.83
N TYR A 424 -18.28 6.85 -19.26
CA TYR A 424 -16.84 6.89 -18.98
C TYR A 424 -16.45 6.07 -17.73
N PRO A 425 -15.20 5.61 -17.62
CA PRO A 425 -14.69 4.97 -16.40
C PRO A 425 -14.76 5.90 -15.20
N TRP A 426 -14.89 5.33 -14.00
CA TRP A 426 -14.92 6.08 -12.74
C TRP A 426 -14.22 5.34 -11.61
N LEU A 427 -13.71 6.09 -10.61
CA LEU A 427 -12.91 5.60 -9.49
C LEU A 427 -13.64 5.84 -8.15
N GLY A 428 -13.72 4.80 -7.32
CA GLY A 428 -14.03 4.95 -5.90
C GLY A 428 -12.78 5.27 -5.08
N LEU A 429 -12.80 6.37 -4.32
CA LEU A 429 -11.70 6.80 -3.46
C LEU A 429 -12.24 7.24 -2.09
N VAL A 430 -11.51 6.90 -1.03
CA VAL A 430 -11.75 7.38 0.33
C VAL A 430 -10.50 8.05 0.87
N LEU A 431 -10.65 9.23 1.45
CA LEU A 431 -9.62 9.94 2.20
C LEU A 431 -10.13 10.17 3.62
N ARG A 432 -9.31 9.86 4.62
CA ARG A 432 -9.65 10.02 6.05
C ARG A 432 -8.49 10.65 6.80
N GLU A 433 -8.80 11.58 7.69
CA GLU A 433 -7.87 12.18 8.65
C GLU A 433 -8.24 11.71 10.06
N ASP A 434 -7.27 11.15 10.78
CA ASP A 434 -7.51 10.64 12.14
C ASP A 434 -7.40 11.74 13.20
N ARG A 435 -6.53 12.74 12.99
CA ARG A 435 -6.28 13.86 13.92
C ARG A 435 -6.39 15.19 13.20
N LYS A 436 -7.57 15.82 13.27
CA LYS A 436 -7.72 17.20 12.82
C LYS A 436 -7.39 18.14 13.97
N ALA A 437 -6.34 18.95 13.82
CA ALA A 437 -6.17 20.11 14.67
C ALA A 437 -7.40 21.01 14.48
N GLU A 438 -8.15 21.31 15.55
CA GLU A 438 -9.18 22.33 15.48
C GLU A 438 -8.48 23.65 15.12
N ILE A 439 -8.74 24.16 13.91
CA ILE A 439 -8.37 25.52 13.54
C ILE A 439 -9.26 26.44 14.39
N SER A 440 -8.87 26.67 15.64
CA SER A 440 -9.41 27.75 16.47
C SER A 440 -8.76 29.07 16.04
N GLY A 441 -8.99 29.43 14.78
CA GLY A 441 -8.63 30.72 14.22
C GLY A 441 -9.86 31.64 14.32
N ASN A 442 -9.79 32.63 15.22
CA ASN A 442 -10.70 33.77 15.26
C ASN A 442 -11.00 34.31 13.86
N ILE A 443 -12.15 33.95 13.31
CA ILE A 443 -12.82 34.77 12.30
C ILE A 443 -13.54 35.85 13.10
N GLN A 444 -12.82 36.92 13.45
CA GLN A 444 -13.50 38.17 13.77
C GLN A 444 -14.10 38.73 12.48
N SER A 445 -15.40 38.99 12.59
CA SER A 445 -16.37 39.54 11.64
C SER A 445 -15.86 40.58 10.65
#